data_AF-W1I4M8-F1
#
_entry.id   AF-W1I4M8-F1
#
_cell.length_a   1.000
_cell.length_b   1.000
_cell.length_c   1.000
_cell.angle_alpha   90.00
_cell.angle_beta   90.00
_cell.angle_gamma   90.00
#
_symmetry.space_group_name_H-M   'P 1'
#
loop_
_entity.id
_entity.type
_entity.pdbx_description
1 polymer ?
#
loop_
_entity_poly.entity_id
_entity_poly.type
_entity_poly.pdbx_seq_one_letter_code
_entity_poly.pdbx_strand_id
1 'polypeptide(L)'
;MVLFSKTGTLKGTKAIGWFIEEYGIAQVSMNITDINTTPLHIAFDEVCRCSQNRGIRVTGTEIVGLIPEHTLLDAGKYFLRKQNRSIGIPKEDIINIAIKSMGLDDLKPFIPEEKVIEYMLDADKQTKRLTDMTLTNFANETARESPAPGGGSVSAYMGALGAALGTMVANLSSHKPGWDDRCTEFSNHAENGMAIEQELLHLVDEDTEAFNKIMAAFGMPKASEEDKRLRAEAIEKATLFAAQVPLQTMKAAMKVFSLCKAMVESGNPNSVSDAGVGALAARAAVLGAGLNVKINAASLEDKNTASALIQEANCLAEKACEEEQAIIKMVEAVIAK
;
A
#
# COMPACT_ATOMS: atom_id res chain seq x y z
N MET A 1 -43.24 -12.81 21.75
CA MET A 1 -42.07 -12.22 22.41
C MET A 1 -42.21 -10.71 22.34
N VAL A 2 -42.50 -10.03 23.46
CA VAL A 2 -42.62 -8.56 23.49
C VAL A 2 -41.20 -8.00 23.51
N LEU A 3 -40.75 -7.42 22.40
CA LEU A 3 -39.45 -6.76 22.29
C LEU A 3 -39.54 -5.40 23.01
N PHE A 4 -39.03 -5.34 24.24
CA PHE A 4 -38.79 -4.05 24.91
C PHE A 4 -37.55 -3.38 24.29
N SER A 5 -37.74 -2.36 23.46
CA SER A 5 -36.61 -1.55 22.98
C SER A 5 -36.21 -0.53 24.04
N LYS A 6 -35.09 -0.78 24.74
CA LYS A 6 -34.38 0.26 25.49
C LYS A 6 -33.31 0.88 24.61
N THR A 7 -33.15 2.20 24.70
CA THR A 7 -32.07 2.91 24.02
C THR A 7 -30.72 2.44 24.57
N GLY A 8 -29.86 1.94 23.69
CA GLY A 8 -28.49 1.53 24.02
C GLY A 8 -27.48 2.67 23.89
N THR A 9 -26.20 2.38 24.17
CA THR A 9 -25.07 3.31 24.07
C THR A 9 -24.53 3.47 22.65
N LEU A 10 -24.78 2.48 21.78
CA LEU A 10 -24.29 2.45 20.40
C LEU A 10 -25.38 2.93 19.41
N LYS A 11 -25.08 3.95 18.62
CA LYS A 11 -26.00 4.51 17.61
C LYS A 11 -26.05 3.60 16.38
N GLY A 12 -27.19 3.53 15.69
CA GLY A 12 -27.29 2.73 14.47
C GLY A 12 -27.01 1.23 14.71
N THR A 13 -27.32 0.73 15.91
CA THR A 13 -27.16 -0.69 16.25
C THR A 13 -28.46 -1.26 16.81
N LYS A 14 -28.70 -2.54 16.53
CA LYS A 14 -29.78 -3.33 17.11
C LYS A 14 -29.17 -4.62 17.64
N ALA A 15 -29.32 -4.89 18.93
CA ALA A 15 -28.71 -6.06 19.56
C ALA A 15 -29.71 -6.83 20.42
N ILE A 16 -29.50 -8.15 20.52
CA ILE A 16 -30.25 -9.07 21.38
C ILE A 16 -29.26 -10.00 22.10
N GLY A 17 -29.68 -10.51 23.26
CA GLY A 17 -29.00 -11.65 23.89
C GLY A 17 -29.51 -12.95 23.29
N TRP A 18 -28.60 -13.84 22.93
CA TRP A 18 -28.89 -15.16 22.36
C TRP A 18 -28.04 -16.20 23.08
N PHE A 19 -28.56 -17.40 23.33
CA PHE A 19 -27.77 -18.50 23.90
C PHE A 19 -27.57 -19.57 22.83
N ILE A 20 -26.31 -19.87 22.49
CA ILE A 20 -25.98 -20.89 21.50
C ILE A 20 -25.79 -22.21 22.23
N GLU A 21 -26.83 -23.07 22.19
CA GLU A 21 -26.82 -24.35 22.89
C GLU A 21 -25.66 -25.27 22.49
N GLU A 22 -25.31 -25.29 21.19
CA GLU A 22 -24.22 -26.12 20.64
C GLU A 22 -22.86 -25.82 21.27
N TYR A 23 -22.59 -24.55 21.56
CA TYR A 23 -21.32 -24.13 22.17
C TYR A 23 -21.43 -23.94 23.69
N GLY A 24 -22.64 -23.95 24.26
CA GLY A 24 -22.89 -23.61 25.66
C GLY A 24 -22.50 -22.17 26.02
N ILE A 25 -22.56 -21.25 25.06
CA ILE A 25 -22.09 -19.86 25.19
C ILE A 25 -23.25 -18.87 24.99
N ALA A 26 -23.28 -17.82 25.82
CA ALA A 26 -24.15 -16.67 25.60
C ALA A 26 -23.50 -15.67 24.62
N GLN A 27 -24.28 -15.18 23.66
CA GLN A 27 -23.86 -14.26 22.61
C GLN A 27 -24.66 -12.95 22.70
N VAL A 28 -23.98 -11.84 22.47
CA VAL A 28 -24.63 -10.57 22.11
C VAL A 28 -24.71 -10.53 20.59
N SER A 29 -25.86 -10.92 20.03
CA SER A 29 -26.10 -10.85 18.59
C SER A 29 -26.47 -9.43 18.21
N MET A 30 -25.74 -8.84 17.26
CA MET A 30 -25.85 -7.41 16.94
C MET A 30 -25.82 -7.16 15.43
N ASN A 31 -26.77 -6.35 14.97
CA ASN A 31 -26.77 -5.77 13.63
C ASN A 31 -26.32 -4.31 13.73
N ILE A 32 -25.22 -3.99 13.07
CA ILE A 32 -24.73 -2.61 12.90
C ILE A 32 -25.32 -2.11 11.58
N THR A 33 -26.28 -1.18 11.64
CA THR A 33 -26.95 -0.64 10.45
C THR A 33 -26.21 0.55 9.84
N ASP A 34 -25.28 1.15 10.58
CA ASP A 34 -24.41 2.23 10.10
C ASP A 34 -23.00 2.06 10.71
N ILE A 35 -22.09 1.48 9.92
CA ILE A 35 -20.72 1.17 10.34
C ILE A 35 -19.85 2.43 10.47
N ASN A 36 -20.21 3.53 9.80
CA ASN A 36 -19.46 4.79 9.89
C ASN A 36 -19.77 5.49 11.23
N THR A 37 -21.04 5.43 11.66
CA THR A 37 -21.46 5.99 12.95
C THR A 37 -21.03 5.11 14.12
N THR A 38 -21.04 3.79 13.98
CA THR A 38 -20.55 2.86 15.01
C THR A 38 -19.64 1.82 14.37
N PRO A 39 -18.32 2.09 14.34
CA PRO A 39 -17.34 1.16 13.83
C PRO A 39 -17.33 -0.17 14.60
N LEU A 40 -16.93 -1.25 13.93
CA LEU A 40 -16.94 -2.60 14.49
C LEU A 40 -16.16 -2.69 15.80
N HIS A 41 -14.95 -2.13 15.85
CA HIS A 41 -14.10 -2.14 17.05
C HIS A 41 -14.68 -1.36 18.22
N ILE A 42 -15.46 -0.29 17.96
CA ILE A 42 -16.16 0.47 19.01
C ILE A 42 -17.32 -0.36 19.58
N ALA A 43 -18.06 -1.05 18.71
CA ALA A 43 -19.12 -1.94 19.13
C ALA A 43 -18.57 -3.09 20.00
N PHE A 44 -17.44 -3.67 19.59
CA PHE A 44 -16.73 -4.70 20.36
C PHE A 44 -16.27 -4.19 21.74
N ASP A 45 -15.54 -3.07 21.79
CA ASP A 45 -15.02 -2.53 23.05
C ASP A 45 -16.16 -2.15 24.02
N GLU A 46 -17.29 -1.69 23.52
CA GLU A 46 -18.47 -1.38 24.34
C GLU A 46 -19.13 -2.64 24.92
N VAL A 47 -19.22 -3.73 24.15
CA VAL A 47 -19.68 -5.03 24.65
C VAL A 47 -18.71 -5.58 25.71
N CYS A 48 -17.41 -5.47 25.47
CA CYS A 48 -16.37 -5.83 26.44
C CYS A 48 -16.52 -5.04 27.74
N ARG A 49 -16.65 -3.71 27.68
CA ARG A 49 -16.86 -2.84 28.84
C ARG A 49 -18.12 -3.22 29.62
N CYS A 50 -19.23 -3.45 28.93
CA CYS A 50 -20.49 -3.84 29.56
C CYS A 50 -20.41 -5.23 30.22
N SER A 51 -19.70 -6.17 29.61
CA SER A 51 -19.49 -7.52 30.15
C SER A 51 -18.62 -7.48 31.41
N GLN A 52 -17.52 -6.70 31.37
CA GLN A 52 -16.62 -6.51 32.52
C GLN A 52 -17.34 -5.89 33.71
N ASN A 53 -18.22 -4.91 33.50
CA ASN A 53 -19.05 -4.33 34.55
C ASN A 53 -19.98 -5.35 35.25
N ARG A 54 -20.18 -6.52 34.64
CA ARG A 54 -20.95 -7.64 35.19
C ARG A 54 -20.07 -8.79 35.69
N GLY A 55 -18.75 -8.64 35.68
CA GLY A 55 -17.80 -9.68 36.07
C GLY A 55 -17.66 -10.82 35.06
N ILE A 56 -18.07 -10.61 33.80
CA ILE A 56 -17.98 -11.60 32.72
C ILE A 56 -16.96 -11.13 31.68
N ARG A 57 -16.24 -12.07 31.07
CA ARG A 57 -15.29 -11.81 29.99
C ARG A 57 -15.89 -12.22 28.65
N VAL A 58 -15.68 -11.41 27.62
CA VAL A 58 -15.95 -11.78 26.22
C VAL A 58 -14.88 -12.77 25.76
N THR A 59 -15.29 -13.90 25.20
CA THR A 59 -14.41 -15.04 24.86
C THR A 59 -14.18 -15.21 23.36
N GLY A 60 -14.63 -14.26 22.54
CA GLY A 60 -14.51 -14.30 21.09
C GLY A 60 -15.63 -13.52 20.41
N THR A 61 -15.48 -13.31 19.10
CA THR A 61 -16.52 -12.72 18.24
C THR A 61 -16.65 -13.49 16.94
N GLU A 62 -17.75 -13.27 16.24
CA GLU A 62 -17.97 -13.84 14.91
C GLU A 62 -18.62 -12.78 14.02
N ILE A 63 -18.14 -12.69 12.78
CA ILE A 63 -18.81 -11.97 11.70
C ILE A 63 -19.67 -12.94 10.90
N VAL A 64 -20.99 -12.70 10.93
CA VAL A 64 -21.97 -13.41 10.10
C VAL A 64 -22.13 -12.66 8.78
N GLY A 65 -21.88 -13.34 7.66
CA GLY A 65 -21.88 -12.74 6.33
C GLY A 65 -20.52 -12.18 5.91
N LEU A 66 -20.57 -11.14 5.08
CA LEU A 66 -19.40 -10.47 4.50
C LEU A 66 -19.20 -9.09 5.13
N ILE A 67 -17.97 -8.60 5.10
CA ILE A 67 -17.58 -7.31 5.65
C ILE A 67 -16.69 -6.54 4.66
N PRO A 68 -16.80 -5.20 4.56
CA PRO A 68 -15.84 -4.40 3.81
C PRO A 68 -14.43 -4.43 4.44
N GLU A 69 -13.38 -4.43 3.61
CA GLU A 69 -11.98 -4.46 4.03
C GLU A 69 -11.66 -3.29 4.97
N HIS A 70 -12.12 -2.07 4.63
CA HIS A 70 -11.83 -0.87 5.41
C HIS A 70 -12.28 -0.98 6.88
N THR A 71 -13.33 -1.77 7.16
CA THR A 71 -13.81 -1.95 8.54
C THR A 71 -12.80 -2.72 9.40
N LEU A 72 -12.10 -3.69 8.81
CA LEU A 72 -11.02 -4.42 9.47
C LEU A 72 -9.75 -3.56 9.56
N LEU A 73 -9.44 -2.77 8.53
CA LEU A 73 -8.31 -1.84 8.57
C LEU A 73 -8.47 -0.79 9.68
N ASP A 74 -9.65 -0.18 9.81
CA ASP A 74 -9.95 0.80 10.85
C ASP A 74 -9.84 0.17 12.25
N ALA A 75 -10.36 -1.06 12.41
CA ALA A 75 -10.23 -1.81 13.65
C ALA A 75 -8.77 -2.14 13.99
N GLY A 76 -7.99 -2.61 13.01
CA GLY A 76 -6.58 -2.92 13.20
C GLY A 76 -5.78 -1.68 13.61
N LYS A 77 -5.97 -0.56 12.90
CA LYS A 77 -5.35 0.74 13.25
C LYS A 77 -5.78 1.23 14.63
N TYR A 78 -7.04 1.04 15.01
CA TYR A 78 -7.54 1.36 16.35
C TYR A 78 -6.78 0.58 17.43
N PHE A 79 -6.65 -0.74 17.29
CA PHE A 79 -5.96 -1.57 18.28
C PHE A 79 -4.45 -1.35 18.28
N LEU A 80 -3.81 -1.11 17.13
CA LEU A 80 -2.40 -0.73 17.06
C LEU A 80 -2.13 0.53 17.89
N ARG A 81 -2.96 1.59 17.74
CA ARG A 81 -2.84 2.80 18.55
C ARG A 81 -3.02 2.53 20.04
N LYS A 82 -3.99 1.70 20.42
CA LYS A 82 -4.21 1.28 21.83
C LYS A 82 -3.03 0.50 22.41
N GLN A 83 -2.28 -0.21 21.56
CA GLN A 83 -1.06 -0.95 21.91
C GLN A 83 0.21 -0.10 21.85
N ASN A 84 0.12 1.20 21.56
CA ASN A 84 1.24 2.08 21.25
C ASN A 84 2.15 1.49 20.15
N ARG A 85 1.52 1.01 19.07
CA ARG A 85 2.17 0.41 17.90
C ARG A 85 1.99 1.27 16.65
N SER A 86 2.97 1.19 15.74
CA SER A 86 2.91 1.85 14.45
C SER A 86 1.76 1.32 13.60
N ILE A 87 1.07 2.21 12.89
CA ILE A 87 0.05 1.87 11.88
C ILE A 87 0.61 1.79 10.46
N GLY A 88 1.89 2.14 10.27
CA GLY A 88 2.58 2.09 8.99
C GLY A 88 3.18 0.72 8.71
N ILE A 89 2.34 -0.30 8.61
CA ILE A 89 2.71 -1.69 8.35
C ILE A 89 1.84 -2.26 7.20
N PRO A 90 2.19 -3.41 6.60
CA PRO A 90 1.38 -4.05 5.57
C PRO A 90 -0.09 -4.23 5.98
N LYS A 91 -0.99 -4.11 5.02
CA LYS A 91 -2.45 -4.15 5.27
C LYS A 91 -2.89 -5.49 5.86
N GLU A 92 -2.23 -6.57 5.47
CA GLU A 92 -2.46 -7.93 5.94
C GLU A 92 -2.17 -8.03 7.44
N ASP A 93 -1.09 -7.38 7.90
CA ASP A 93 -0.74 -7.32 9.31
C ASP A 93 -1.75 -6.49 10.11
N ILE A 94 -2.23 -5.36 9.56
CA ILE A 94 -3.29 -4.54 10.18
C ILE A 94 -4.57 -5.37 10.35
N ILE A 95 -4.98 -6.10 9.31
CA ILE A 95 -6.17 -6.96 9.34
C ILE A 95 -5.97 -8.09 10.36
N ASN A 96 -4.80 -8.72 10.39
CA ASN A 96 -4.50 -9.76 11.38
C ASN A 96 -4.57 -9.22 12.82
N ILE A 97 -4.09 -7.99 13.06
CA ILE A 97 -4.25 -7.34 14.38
C ILE A 97 -5.73 -7.12 14.71
N ALA A 98 -6.56 -6.73 13.75
CA ALA A 98 -8.01 -6.61 13.96
C ALA A 98 -8.64 -7.95 14.36
N ILE A 99 -8.31 -9.02 13.62
CA ILE A 99 -8.79 -10.38 13.86
C ILE A 99 -8.43 -10.83 15.27
N LYS A 100 -7.15 -10.76 15.63
CA LYS A 100 -6.65 -11.20 16.94
C LYS A 100 -7.15 -10.35 18.09
N SER A 101 -7.24 -9.03 17.91
CA SER A 101 -7.65 -8.12 19.00
C SER A 101 -9.14 -8.24 19.34
N MET A 102 -9.97 -8.62 18.37
CA MET A 102 -11.41 -8.82 18.57
C MET A 102 -11.78 -10.30 18.80
N GLY A 103 -10.83 -11.23 18.69
CA GLY A 103 -11.09 -12.66 18.81
C GLY A 103 -12.00 -13.19 17.70
N LEU A 104 -11.86 -12.68 16.48
CA LEU A 104 -12.70 -13.07 15.34
C LEU A 104 -12.50 -14.52 14.90
N ASP A 105 -11.39 -15.13 15.31
CA ASP A 105 -11.02 -16.50 15.01
C ASP A 105 -11.07 -17.45 16.22
N ASP A 106 -11.61 -16.99 17.36
CA ASP A 106 -11.69 -17.77 18.61
C ASP A 106 -12.73 -18.90 18.54
N LEU A 107 -13.86 -18.66 17.84
CA LEU A 107 -14.94 -19.66 17.70
C LEU A 107 -14.65 -20.63 16.55
N LYS A 108 -14.17 -20.10 15.42
CA LYS A 108 -13.78 -20.84 14.22
C LYS A 108 -12.76 -20.01 13.43
N PRO A 109 -11.94 -20.62 12.56
CA PRO A 109 -10.99 -19.88 11.74
C PRO A 109 -11.66 -18.74 10.96
N PHE A 110 -11.09 -17.54 11.06
CA PHE A 110 -11.47 -16.42 10.20
C PHE A 110 -10.65 -16.50 8.91
N ILE A 111 -11.32 -16.74 7.78
CA ILE A 111 -10.70 -16.80 6.45
C ILE A 111 -11.02 -15.48 5.73
N PRO A 112 -10.09 -14.51 5.64
CA PRO A 112 -10.35 -13.20 5.03
C PRO A 112 -10.86 -13.31 3.59
N GLU A 113 -10.37 -14.27 2.81
CA GLU A 113 -10.73 -14.50 1.40
C GLU A 113 -12.20 -14.88 1.22
N GLU A 114 -12.84 -15.43 2.25
CA GLU A 114 -14.28 -15.79 2.24
C GLU A 114 -15.17 -14.75 2.93
N LYS A 115 -14.57 -13.76 3.60
CA LYS A 115 -15.27 -12.83 4.50
C LYS A 115 -15.17 -11.37 4.06
N VAL A 116 -14.08 -11.00 3.41
CA VAL A 116 -13.81 -9.64 2.96
C VAL A 116 -14.32 -9.48 1.53
N ILE A 117 -15.22 -8.52 1.32
CA ILE A 117 -15.91 -8.30 0.03
C ILE A 117 -14.90 -8.06 -1.09
N GLU A 118 -13.92 -7.19 -0.85
CA GLU A 118 -12.90 -6.81 -1.81
C GLU A 118 -12.03 -8.00 -2.22
N TYR A 119 -11.72 -8.93 -1.30
CA TYR A 119 -10.89 -10.10 -1.61
C TYR A 119 -11.64 -11.11 -2.47
N MET A 120 -12.95 -11.28 -2.22
CA MET A 120 -13.79 -12.11 -3.08
C MET A 120 -13.88 -11.54 -4.50
N LEU A 121 -13.97 -10.21 -4.64
CA LEU A 121 -14.01 -9.55 -5.96
C LEU A 121 -12.67 -9.64 -6.70
N ASP A 122 -11.55 -9.61 -5.97
CA ASP A 122 -10.21 -9.73 -6.54
C ASP A 122 -9.87 -11.18 -6.92
N ALA A 123 -10.40 -12.18 -6.21
CA ALA A 123 -10.22 -13.59 -6.57
C ALA A 123 -10.77 -13.94 -7.97
N ASP A 124 -11.79 -13.20 -8.43
CA ASP A 124 -12.38 -13.36 -9.77
C ASP A 124 -11.55 -12.67 -10.88
N LYS A 125 -10.59 -11.80 -10.52
CA LYS A 125 -9.72 -11.12 -11.51
C LYS A 125 -8.54 -12.00 -11.88
N GLN A 126 -8.59 -12.63 -13.05
CA GLN A 126 -7.50 -13.47 -13.60
C GLN A 126 -6.28 -12.68 -14.14
N THR A 127 -6.10 -11.43 -13.77
CA THR A 127 -4.94 -10.63 -14.22
C THR A 127 -3.72 -10.94 -13.36
N LYS A 128 -2.76 -11.68 -13.91
CA LYS A 128 -1.46 -11.92 -13.27
C LYS A 128 -0.68 -10.60 -13.17
N ARG A 129 -0.49 -10.09 -11.96
CA ARG A 129 0.38 -8.94 -11.70
C ARG A 129 1.82 -9.40 -11.54
N LEU A 130 2.76 -8.53 -11.91
CA LEU A 130 4.17 -8.74 -11.65
C LEU A 130 4.46 -8.72 -10.15
N THR A 131 3.73 -7.87 -9.42
CA THR A 131 3.84 -7.72 -7.96
C THR A 131 3.40 -8.97 -7.19
N ASP A 132 2.65 -9.89 -7.81
CA ASP A 132 2.28 -11.18 -7.23
C ASP A 132 3.37 -12.26 -7.40
N MET A 133 4.45 -11.98 -8.13
CA MET A 133 5.55 -12.94 -8.34
C MET A 133 6.49 -13.01 -7.14
N THR A 134 7.11 -14.17 -6.95
CA THR A 134 8.28 -14.27 -6.07
C THR A 134 9.45 -13.48 -6.66
N LEU A 135 10.37 -13.02 -5.81
CA LEU A 135 11.58 -12.30 -6.27
C LEU A 135 12.37 -13.08 -7.33
N THR A 136 12.50 -14.40 -7.15
CA THR A 136 13.16 -15.28 -8.10
C THR A 136 12.42 -15.33 -9.43
N ASN A 137 11.08 -15.40 -9.41
CA ASN A 137 10.30 -15.43 -10.64
C ASN A 137 10.30 -14.07 -11.34
N PHE A 138 10.20 -12.96 -10.62
CA PHE A 138 10.31 -11.62 -11.19
C PHE A 138 11.66 -11.42 -11.89
N ALA A 139 12.77 -11.79 -11.23
CA ALA A 139 14.10 -11.72 -11.81
C ALA A 139 14.27 -12.63 -13.04
N ASN A 140 13.80 -13.88 -12.95
CA ASN A 140 13.85 -14.81 -14.07
C ASN A 140 12.98 -14.35 -15.24
N GLU A 141 11.81 -13.76 -14.98
CA GLU A 141 10.93 -13.22 -16.03
C GLU A 141 11.58 -12.03 -16.71
N THR A 142 12.20 -11.12 -15.95
CA THR A 142 12.96 -9.97 -16.49
C THR A 142 14.11 -10.42 -17.41
N ALA A 143 14.72 -11.57 -17.13
CA ALA A 143 15.84 -12.11 -17.89
C ALA A 143 15.43 -12.90 -19.15
N ARG A 144 14.14 -13.19 -19.33
CA ARG A 144 13.65 -13.93 -20.49
C ARG A 144 13.57 -13.04 -21.72
N GLU A 145 13.38 -13.67 -22.87
CA GLU A 145 12.99 -13.01 -24.12
C GLU A 145 11.50 -12.60 -24.07
N SER A 146 11.10 -11.90 -23.02
CA SER A 146 9.77 -11.32 -22.84
C SER A 146 9.88 -9.79 -22.90
N PRO A 147 8.88 -9.10 -23.46
CA PRO A 147 8.91 -7.65 -23.55
C PRO A 147 8.61 -6.94 -22.20
N ALA A 148 8.10 -7.67 -21.21
CA ALA A 148 7.81 -7.20 -19.87
C ALA A 148 8.01 -8.35 -18.84
N PRO A 149 8.48 -8.08 -17.61
CA PRO A 149 8.85 -6.77 -17.05
C PRO A 149 10.11 -6.17 -17.69
N GLY A 150 10.09 -4.86 -17.89
CA GLY A 150 11.19 -4.09 -18.48
C GLY A 150 11.91 -3.18 -17.48
N GLY A 151 12.76 -2.29 -17.99
CA GLY A 151 13.51 -1.34 -17.17
C GLY A 151 12.64 -0.37 -16.37
N GLY A 152 11.45 0.00 -16.87
CA GLY A 152 10.48 0.84 -16.16
C GLY A 152 9.93 0.13 -14.91
N SER A 153 9.43 -1.09 -15.09
CA SER A 153 8.93 -1.97 -14.02
C SER A 153 9.99 -2.19 -12.93
N VAL A 154 11.23 -2.50 -13.32
CA VAL A 154 12.36 -2.66 -12.37
C VAL A 154 12.67 -1.34 -11.64
N SER A 155 12.60 -0.21 -12.33
CA SER A 155 12.83 1.11 -11.72
C SER A 155 11.77 1.44 -10.66
N ALA A 156 10.49 1.18 -10.95
CA ALA A 156 9.41 1.33 -9.99
C ALA A 156 9.63 0.42 -8.76
N TYR A 157 10.02 -0.83 -8.98
CA TYR A 157 10.28 -1.76 -7.88
C TYR A 157 11.50 -1.37 -7.02
N MET A 158 12.58 -0.85 -7.62
CA MET A 158 13.70 -0.27 -6.85
C MET A 158 13.23 0.88 -5.95
N GLY A 159 12.31 1.72 -6.45
CA GLY A 159 11.70 2.78 -5.66
C GLY A 159 10.88 2.23 -4.49
N ALA A 160 10.06 1.20 -4.74
CA ALA A 160 9.27 0.52 -3.72
C ALA A 160 10.17 -0.05 -2.60
N LEU A 161 11.28 -0.71 -2.96
CA LEU A 161 12.27 -1.18 -1.99
C LEU A 161 12.92 -0.03 -1.20
N GLY A 162 13.16 1.12 -1.85
CA GLY A 162 13.64 2.32 -1.16
C GLY A 162 12.64 2.84 -0.12
N ALA A 163 11.35 2.89 -0.47
CA ALA A 163 10.27 3.26 0.44
C ALA A 163 10.14 2.25 1.59
N ALA A 164 10.22 0.95 1.30
CA ALA A 164 10.16 -0.11 2.30
C ALA A 164 11.31 -0.02 3.32
N LEU A 165 12.54 0.29 2.88
CA LEU A 165 13.67 0.52 3.78
C LEU A 165 13.45 1.74 4.68
N GLY A 166 13.01 2.87 4.12
CA GLY A 166 12.66 4.06 4.92
C GLY A 166 11.57 3.76 5.95
N THR A 167 10.55 3.00 5.55
CA THR A 167 9.44 2.55 6.41
C THR A 167 9.91 1.62 7.51
N MET A 168 10.80 0.68 7.19
CA MET A 168 11.41 -0.23 8.16
C MET A 168 12.17 0.56 9.23
N VAL A 169 12.98 1.55 8.84
CA VAL A 169 13.70 2.38 9.82
C VAL A 169 12.71 3.12 10.71
N ALA A 170 11.63 3.69 10.15
CA ALA A 170 10.59 4.34 10.93
C ALA A 170 9.93 3.38 11.94
N ASN A 171 9.60 2.15 11.53
CA ASN A 171 9.01 1.16 12.42
C ASN A 171 9.99 0.72 13.52
N LEU A 172 11.27 0.52 13.20
CA LEU A 172 12.31 0.22 14.19
C LEU A 172 12.51 1.38 15.19
N SER A 173 12.40 2.62 14.71
CA SER A 173 12.43 3.82 15.56
C SER A 173 11.23 3.93 16.50
N SER A 174 10.03 3.62 16.02
CA SER A 174 8.79 3.68 16.81
C SER A 174 8.78 2.73 18.01
N HIS A 175 9.64 1.70 17.99
CA HIS A 175 9.73 0.68 19.04
C HIS A 175 11.09 0.67 19.74
N LYS A 176 11.88 1.73 19.57
CA LYS A 176 13.16 1.86 20.25
C LYS A 176 12.89 2.14 21.74
N PRO A 177 13.43 1.32 22.68
CA PRO A 177 13.27 1.57 24.11
C PRO A 177 13.75 2.96 24.51
N GLY A 178 12.91 3.68 25.28
CA GLY A 178 13.19 5.03 25.74
C GLY A 178 12.71 6.14 24.80
N TRP A 179 12.12 5.80 23.64
CA TRP A 179 11.51 6.73 22.68
C TRP A 179 9.99 6.53 22.57
N ASP A 180 9.37 6.00 23.63
CA ASP A 180 7.95 5.62 23.66
C ASP A 180 7.00 6.78 23.36
N ASP A 181 7.41 8.01 23.68
CA ASP A 181 6.70 9.27 23.42
C ASP A 181 6.75 9.70 21.94
N ARG A 182 7.67 9.13 21.15
CA ARG A 182 7.85 9.41 19.72
C ARG A 182 7.22 8.35 18.80
N CYS A 183 6.51 7.36 19.36
CA CYS A 183 5.86 6.32 18.55
C CYS A 183 4.95 6.90 17.46
N THR A 184 4.15 7.92 17.78
CA THR A 184 3.26 8.58 16.81
C THR A 184 4.01 9.28 15.68
N GLU A 185 5.13 9.95 15.99
CA GLU A 185 5.98 10.64 15.01
C GLU A 185 6.48 9.64 13.96
N PHE A 186 7.11 8.56 14.42
CA PHE A 186 7.65 7.53 13.52
C PHE A 186 6.56 6.72 12.83
N SER A 187 5.42 6.50 13.49
CA SER A 187 4.28 5.85 12.86
C SER A 187 3.73 6.67 11.68
N ASN A 188 3.76 8.01 11.75
CA ASN A 188 3.33 8.85 10.63
C ASN A 188 4.32 8.76 9.45
N HIS A 189 5.63 8.70 9.74
CA HIS A 189 6.63 8.45 8.71
C HIS A 189 6.44 7.07 8.05
N ALA A 190 6.17 6.04 8.85
CA ALA A 190 5.91 4.70 8.37
C ALA A 190 4.63 4.64 7.51
N GLU A 191 3.54 5.31 7.92
CA GLU A 191 2.30 5.35 7.11
C GLU A 191 2.52 6.06 5.77
N ASN A 192 3.27 7.17 5.75
CA ASN A 192 3.68 7.82 4.50
C ASN A 192 4.54 6.90 3.64
N GLY A 193 5.49 6.17 4.24
CA GLY A 193 6.33 5.22 3.53
C GLY A 193 5.55 4.07 2.89
N MET A 194 4.58 3.49 3.61
CA MET A 194 3.65 2.50 3.05
C MET A 194 2.85 3.08 1.87
N ALA A 195 2.42 4.33 1.94
CA ALA A 195 1.69 4.97 0.83
C ALA A 195 2.56 5.13 -0.42
N ILE A 196 3.83 5.55 -0.25
CA ILE A 196 4.79 5.67 -1.36
C ILE A 196 5.12 4.30 -1.94
N GLU A 197 5.31 3.29 -1.10
CA GLU A 197 5.55 1.90 -1.53
C GLU A 197 4.39 1.38 -2.38
N GLN A 198 3.13 1.54 -1.93
CA GLN A 198 1.96 1.10 -2.69
C GLN A 198 1.81 1.83 -4.03
N GLU A 199 2.09 3.13 -4.08
CA GLU A 199 2.11 3.90 -5.33
C GLU A 199 3.15 3.35 -6.31
N LEU A 200 4.34 3.01 -5.83
CA LEU A 200 5.44 2.46 -6.64
C LEU A 200 5.17 1.02 -7.09
N LEU A 201 4.59 0.18 -6.22
CA LEU A 201 4.17 -1.19 -6.59
C LEU A 201 3.11 -1.16 -7.69
N HIS A 202 2.13 -0.26 -7.60
CA HIS A 202 1.14 -0.08 -8.66
C HIS A 202 1.80 0.29 -10.00
N LEU A 203 2.83 1.15 -9.98
CA LEU A 203 3.56 1.56 -11.17
C LEU A 203 4.42 0.45 -11.80
N VAL A 204 4.77 -0.61 -11.05
CA VAL A 204 5.41 -1.82 -11.62
C VAL A 204 4.48 -2.47 -12.63
N ASP A 205 3.22 -2.65 -12.26
CA ASP A 205 2.21 -3.27 -13.12
C ASP A 205 1.75 -2.30 -14.23
N GLU A 206 1.60 -1.00 -13.91
CA GLU A 206 1.15 0.00 -14.88
C GLU A 206 2.16 0.20 -16.03
N ASP A 207 3.46 0.02 -15.79
CA ASP A 207 4.50 0.04 -16.85
C ASP A 207 4.28 -1.06 -17.89
N THR A 208 3.93 -2.27 -17.42
CA THR A 208 3.60 -3.40 -18.30
C THR A 208 2.30 -3.17 -19.05
N GLU A 209 1.28 -2.63 -18.37
CA GLU A 209 0.02 -2.25 -19.02
C GLU A 209 0.20 -1.14 -20.07
N ALA A 210 1.08 -0.17 -19.82
CA ALA A 210 1.40 0.87 -20.80
C ALA A 210 2.05 0.27 -22.06
N PHE A 211 2.97 -0.67 -21.89
CA PHE A 211 3.58 -1.40 -23.01
C PHE A 211 2.53 -2.21 -23.79
N ASN A 212 1.67 -2.93 -23.09
CA ASN A 212 0.59 -3.72 -23.70
C ASN A 212 -0.35 -2.85 -24.54
N LYS A 213 -0.68 -1.63 -24.06
CA LYS A 213 -1.49 -0.65 -24.81
C LYS A 213 -0.80 -0.22 -26.11
N ILE A 214 0.52 -0.04 -26.11
CA ILE A 214 1.27 0.26 -27.34
C ILE A 214 1.18 -0.92 -28.32
N MET A 215 1.40 -2.16 -27.85
CA MET A 215 1.31 -3.34 -28.71
C MET A 215 -0.10 -3.53 -29.30
N ALA A 216 -1.14 -3.30 -28.49
CA ALA A 216 -2.53 -3.35 -28.94
C ALA A 216 -2.81 -2.30 -30.03
N ALA A 217 -2.30 -1.07 -29.86
CA ALA A 217 -2.42 -0.02 -30.88
C ALA A 217 -1.70 -0.39 -32.18
N PHE A 218 -0.51 -1.00 -32.11
CA PHE A 218 0.18 -1.56 -33.27
C PHE A 218 -0.53 -2.77 -33.90
N GLY A 219 -1.44 -3.42 -33.18
CA GLY A 219 -2.28 -4.51 -33.70
C GLY A 219 -3.52 -4.06 -34.47
N MET A 220 -3.92 -2.78 -34.39
CA MET A 220 -5.17 -2.28 -34.99
C MET A 220 -5.21 -2.41 -36.53
N PRO A 221 -6.39 -2.51 -37.16
CA PRO A 221 -6.54 -2.58 -38.62
C PRO A 221 -5.85 -1.42 -39.36
N LYS A 222 -5.56 -1.62 -40.64
CA LYS A 222 -4.88 -0.63 -41.52
C LYS A 222 -5.40 -0.65 -42.97
N ALA A 223 -6.62 -1.14 -43.18
CA ALA A 223 -7.17 -1.40 -44.51
C ALA A 223 -7.79 -0.13 -45.13
N SER A 224 -8.50 0.66 -44.32
CA SER A 224 -9.12 1.92 -44.75
C SER A 224 -8.31 3.15 -44.30
N GLU A 225 -8.55 4.31 -44.91
CA GLU A 225 -7.98 5.59 -44.44
C GLU A 225 -8.46 5.94 -43.02
N GLU A 226 -9.70 5.56 -42.68
CA GLU A 226 -10.23 5.71 -41.33
C GLU A 226 -9.48 4.82 -40.33
N ASP A 227 -9.20 3.56 -40.71
CA ASP A 227 -8.42 2.63 -39.88
C ASP A 227 -7.02 3.19 -39.61
N LYS A 228 -6.36 3.75 -40.63
CA LYS A 228 -5.04 4.35 -40.50
C LYS A 228 -5.05 5.54 -39.55
N ARG A 229 -6.07 6.41 -39.63
CA ARG A 229 -6.22 7.55 -38.72
C ARG A 229 -6.42 7.10 -37.28
N LEU A 230 -7.40 6.23 -37.03
CA LEU A 230 -7.69 5.72 -35.68
C LEU A 230 -6.50 4.96 -35.08
N ARG A 231 -5.80 4.20 -35.89
CA ARG A 231 -4.56 3.51 -35.49
C ARG A 231 -3.46 4.51 -35.12
N ALA A 232 -3.24 5.56 -35.91
CA ALA A 232 -2.24 6.59 -35.60
C ALA A 232 -2.57 7.32 -34.29
N GLU A 233 -3.83 7.73 -34.10
CA GLU A 233 -4.31 8.35 -32.85
C GLU A 233 -4.12 7.43 -31.63
N ALA A 234 -4.42 6.15 -31.78
CA ALA A 234 -4.24 5.16 -30.72
C ALA A 234 -2.74 4.95 -30.38
N ILE A 235 -1.87 4.90 -31.38
CA ILE A 235 -0.42 4.77 -31.18
C ILE A 235 0.13 6.02 -30.46
N GLU A 236 -0.24 7.23 -30.89
CA GLU A 236 0.23 8.46 -30.24
C GLU A 236 -0.25 8.54 -28.78
N LYS A 237 -1.52 8.21 -28.53
CA LYS A 237 -2.07 8.18 -27.16
C LYS A 237 -1.40 7.13 -26.28
N ALA A 238 -1.15 5.93 -26.81
CA ALA A 238 -0.48 4.86 -26.06
C ALA A 238 1.01 5.21 -25.79
N THR A 239 1.69 5.82 -26.76
CA THR A 239 3.07 6.28 -26.62
C THR A 239 3.18 7.39 -25.57
N LEU A 240 2.24 8.33 -25.56
CA LEU A 240 2.18 9.38 -24.54
C LEU A 240 1.98 8.78 -23.15
N PHE A 241 1.06 7.82 -23.03
CA PHE A 241 0.82 7.12 -21.78
C PHE A 241 2.08 6.38 -21.29
N ALA A 242 2.78 5.66 -22.18
CA ALA A 242 4.03 4.98 -21.85
C ALA A 242 5.20 5.92 -21.52
N ALA A 243 5.17 7.18 -21.95
CA ALA A 243 6.12 8.19 -21.50
C ALA A 243 5.74 8.78 -20.13
N GLN A 244 4.44 8.84 -19.81
CA GLN A 244 3.91 9.40 -18.56
C GLN A 244 4.08 8.47 -17.36
N VAL A 245 3.88 7.15 -17.52
CA VAL A 245 4.06 6.17 -16.43
C VAL A 245 5.46 6.19 -15.80
N PRO A 246 6.57 6.16 -16.57
CA PRO A 246 7.90 6.28 -15.96
C PRO A 246 8.13 7.67 -15.35
N LEU A 247 7.52 8.75 -15.88
CA LEU A 247 7.60 10.06 -15.24
C LEU A 247 6.87 10.09 -13.88
N GLN A 248 5.72 9.41 -13.77
CA GLN A 248 5.04 9.19 -12.50
C GLN A 248 5.92 8.37 -11.54
N THR A 249 6.61 7.35 -12.04
CA THR A 249 7.60 6.58 -11.27
C THR A 249 8.71 7.46 -10.72
N MET A 250 9.26 8.38 -11.52
CA MET A 250 10.25 9.35 -11.03
C MET A 250 9.67 10.22 -9.91
N LYS A 251 8.46 10.74 -10.07
CA LYS A 251 7.80 11.59 -9.07
C LYS A 251 7.52 10.85 -7.76
N ALA A 252 7.06 9.60 -7.84
CA ALA A 252 6.81 8.76 -6.68
C ALA A 252 8.13 8.41 -5.97
N ALA A 253 9.16 8.02 -6.72
CA ALA A 253 10.49 7.69 -6.18
C ALA A 253 11.17 8.91 -5.52
N MET A 254 10.93 10.14 -6.01
CA MET A 254 11.43 11.35 -5.35
C MET A 254 10.91 11.52 -3.92
N LYS A 255 9.70 11.02 -3.60
CA LYS A 255 9.11 11.11 -2.25
C LYS A 255 9.90 10.27 -1.23
N VAL A 256 10.62 9.24 -1.69
CA VAL A 256 11.44 8.35 -0.84
C VAL A 256 12.59 9.12 -0.20
N PHE A 257 13.19 10.10 -0.88
CA PHE A 257 14.29 10.88 -0.31
C PHE A 257 13.90 11.62 0.96
N SER A 258 12.71 12.23 1.00
CA SER A 258 12.22 12.93 2.19
C SER A 258 12.01 11.97 3.37
N LEU A 259 11.52 10.75 3.10
CA LEU A 259 11.38 9.70 4.11
C LEU A 259 12.75 9.26 4.64
N CYS A 260 13.69 8.88 3.75
CA CYS A 260 15.02 8.44 4.13
C CYS A 260 15.78 9.52 4.89
N LYS A 261 15.70 10.78 4.45
CA LYS A 261 16.33 11.91 5.14
C LYS A 261 15.83 12.06 6.58
N ALA A 262 14.51 12.03 6.79
CA ALA A 262 13.95 12.08 8.14
C ALA A 262 14.47 10.93 9.01
N MET A 263 14.60 9.73 8.43
CA MET A 263 15.10 8.56 9.15
C MET A 263 16.59 8.63 9.50
N VAL A 264 17.40 9.33 8.69
CA VAL A 264 18.81 9.60 9.02
C VAL A 264 18.94 10.69 10.08
N GLU A 265 18.09 11.72 10.03
CA GLU A 265 18.15 12.86 10.96
C GLU A 265 17.64 12.51 12.36
N SER A 266 16.53 11.78 12.46
CA SER A 266 15.81 11.58 13.73
C SER A 266 15.54 10.12 14.08
N GLY A 267 15.75 9.19 13.13
CA GLY A 267 15.48 7.77 13.27
C GLY A 267 16.52 7.00 14.08
N ASN A 268 16.40 5.67 14.08
CA ASN A 268 17.23 4.79 14.88
C ASN A 268 18.66 4.77 14.31
N PRO A 269 19.69 5.24 15.05
CA PRO A 269 21.05 5.33 14.52
C PRO A 269 21.62 3.98 14.08
N ASN A 270 21.16 2.88 14.69
CA ASN A 270 21.60 1.52 14.36
C ASN A 270 21.09 1.02 13.00
N SER A 271 20.14 1.74 12.39
CA SER A 271 19.53 1.42 11.10
C SER A 271 19.75 2.53 10.06
N VAL A 272 20.71 3.43 10.32
CA VAL A 272 21.00 4.55 9.42
C VAL A 272 21.50 4.08 8.05
N SER A 273 22.19 2.93 7.99
CA SER A 273 22.62 2.31 6.74
C SER A 273 21.44 1.92 5.85
N ASP A 274 20.34 1.45 6.44
CA ASP A 274 19.15 1.02 5.71
C ASP A 274 18.49 2.22 5.03
N ALA A 275 18.41 3.37 5.72
CA ALA A 275 17.94 4.62 5.12
C ALA A 275 18.87 5.12 3.99
N GLY A 276 20.18 4.93 4.12
CA GLY A 276 21.15 5.22 3.07
C GLY A 276 20.96 4.35 1.82
N VAL A 277 20.77 3.04 2.00
CA VAL A 277 20.45 2.12 0.89
C VAL A 277 19.11 2.50 0.26
N GLY A 278 18.13 2.91 1.06
CA GLY A 278 16.85 3.40 0.56
C GLY A 278 16.98 4.62 -0.37
N ALA A 279 17.85 5.58 -0.01
CA ALA A 279 18.15 6.73 -0.87
C ALA A 279 18.89 6.33 -2.17
N LEU A 280 19.82 5.39 -2.10
CA LEU A 280 20.49 4.84 -3.30
C LEU A 280 19.50 4.17 -4.25
N ALA A 281 18.59 3.37 -3.70
CA ALA A 281 17.54 2.70 -4.47
C ALA A 281 16.58 3.72 -5.12
N ALA A 282 16.18 4.76 -4.39
CA ALA A 282 15.38 5.86 -4.93
C ALA A 282 16.09 6.59 -6.08
N ARG A 283 17.40 6.87 -5.96
CA ARG A 283 18.18 7.47 -7.05
C ARG A 283 18.20 6.58 -8.29
N ALA A 284 18.47 5.28 -8.11
CA ALA A 284 18.47 4.31 -9.20
C ALA A 284 17.09 4.24 -9.88
N ALA A 285 16.00 4.26 -9.09
CA ALA A 285 14.63 4.30 -9.59
C ALA A 285 14.35 5.55 -10.44
N VAL A 286 14.70 6.75 -9.96
CA VAL A 286 14.50 7.99 -10.71
C VAL A 286 15.30 7.97 -12.01
N LEU A 287 16.59 7.64 -11.96
CA LEU A 287 17.45 7.64 -13.16
C LEU A 287 17.01 6.58 -14.17
N GLY A 288 16.69 5.37 -13.70
CA GLY A 288 16.21 4.28 -14.54
C GLY A 288 14.88 4.61 -15.22
N ALA A 289 13.90 5.14 -14.47
CA ALA A 289 12.64 5.59 -15.03
C ALA A 289 12.83 6.76 -16.00
N GLY A 290 13.76 7.68 -15.73
CA GLY A 290 14.10 8.79 -16.63
C GLY A 290 14.62 8.33 -18.01
N LEU A 291 15.32 7.20 -18.10
CA LEU A 291 15.70 6.61 -19.38
C LEU A 291 14.47 6.12 -20.16
N ASN A 292 13.48 5.54 -19.46
CA ASN A 292 12.22 5.07 -20.05
C ASN A 292 11.33 6.25 -20.50
N VAL A 293 11.32 7.37 -19.77
CA VAL A 293 10.67 8.61 -20.26
C VAL A 293 11.28 9.04 -21.59
N LYS A 294 12.62 9.10 -21.67
CA LYS A 294 13.33 9.61 -22.85
C LYS A 294 13.10 8.76 -24.10
N ILE A 295 13.15 7.44 -23.99
CA ILE A 295 12.95 6.55 -25.14
C ILE A 295 11.51 6.60 -25.67
N ASN A 296 10.52 6.66 -24.78
CA ASN A 296 9.11 6.76 -25.18
C ASN A 296 8.79 8.16 -25.72
N ALA A 297 9.28 9.23 -25.08
CA ALA A 297 9.08 10.60 -25.56
C ALA A 297 9.74 10.86 -26.92
N ALA A 298 10.88 10.23 -27.22
CA ALA A 298 11.51 10.33 -28.55
C ALA A 298 10.61 9.82 -29.69
N SER A 299 9.70 8.90 -29.37
CA SER A 299 8.78 8.26 -30.32
C SER A 299 7.47 9.04 -30.53
N LEU A 300 7.22 10.11 -29.76
CA LEU A 300 6.03 10.97 -29.91
C LEU A 300 6.11 11.85 -31.15
N GLU A 301 4.97 12.07 -31.81
CA GLU A 301 4.86 13.05 -32.89
C GLU A 301 4.83 14.48 -32.34
N ASP A 302 4.10 14.72 -31.24
CA ASP A 302 4.09 16.04 -30.57
C ASP A 302 5.44 16.34 -29.89
N LYS A 303 6.28 17.10 -30.61
CA LYS A 303 7.62 17.49 -30.14
C LYS A 303 7.60 18.46 -28.95
N ASN A 304 6.54 19.25 -28.78
CA ASN A 304 6.44 20.15 -27.64
C ASN A 304 6.18 19.33 -26.37
N THR A 305 5.22 18.39 -26.43
CA THR A 305 4.94 17.48 -25.32
C THR A 305 6.15 16.60 -25.01
N ALA A 306 6.81 16.04 -26.02
CA ALA A 306 8.03 15.25 -25.85
C ALA A 306 9.14 16.04 -25.14
N SER A 307 9.40 17.28 -25.57
CA SER A 307 10.41 18.14 -24.97
C SER A 307 10.09 18.48 -23.51
N ALA A 308 8.81 18.75 -23.19
CA ALA A 308 8.38 19.04 -21.82
C ALA A 308 8.61 17.84 -20.88
N LEU A 309 8.23 16.63 -21.32
CA LEU A 309 8.45 15.39 -20.56
C LEU A 309 9.94 15.13 -20.30
N ILE A 310 10.78 15.31 -21.33
CA ILE A 310 12.23 15.11 -21.22
C ILE A 310 12.86 16.15 -20.27
N GLN A 311 12.43 17.41 -20.36
CA GLN A 311 12.93 18.47 -19.49
C GLN A 311 12.57 18.20 -18.03
N GLU A 312 11.33 17.81 -17.76
CA GLU A 312 10.89 17.46 -16.41
C GLU A 312 11.67 16.25 -15.86
N ALA A 313 11.85 15.20 -16.67
CA ALA A 313 12.65 14.04 -16.29
C ALA A 313 14.11 14.42 -15.97
N ASN A 314 14.75 15.27 -16.78
CA ASN A 314 16.12 15.73 -16.50
C ASN A 314 16.20 16.50 -15.17
N CYS A 315 15.25 17.40 -14.90
CA CYS A 315 15.21 18.14 -13.65
C CYS A 315 15.05 17.22 -12.43
N LEU A 316 14.18 16.19 -12.53
CA LEU A 316 14.02 15.20 -11.46
C LEU A 316 15.28 14.36 -11.26
N ALA A 317 15.95 13.96 -12.34
CA ALA A 317 17.19 13.19 -12.29
C ALA A 317 18.33 13.96 -11.61
N GLU A 318 18.49 15.25 -11.92
CA GLU A 318 19.47 16.12 -11.28
C GLU A 318 19.20 16.25 -9.78
N LYS A 319 17.95 16.56 -9.40
CA LYS A 319 17.52 16.67 -8.00
C LYS A 319 17.71 15.37 -7.22
N ALA A 320 17.44 14.22 -7.83
CA ALA A 320 17.63 12.91 -7.19
C ALA A 320 19.10 12.66 -6.83
N CYS A 321 20.03 13.06 -7.71
CA CYS A 321 21.46 12.99 -7.41
C CYS A 321 21.87 13.92 -6.28
N GLU A 322 21.33 15.14 -6.23
CA GLU A 322 21.61 16.10 -5.15
C GLU A 322 21.09 15.62 -3.79
N GLU A 323 19.83 15.16 -3.73
CA GLU A 323 19.20 14.65 -2.50
C GLU A 323 19.91 13.40 -1.98
N GLU A 324 20.22 12.45 -2.87
CA GLU A 324 20.95 11.24 -2.48
C GLU A 324 22.34 11.57 -1.92
N GLN A 325 23.11 12.43 -2.58
CA GLN A 325 24.44 12.83 -2.09
C GLN A 325 24.36 13.51 -0.73
N ALA A 326 23.33 14.33 -0.50
CA ALA A 326 23.12 14.97 0.79
C ALA A 326 22.82 13.93 1.88
N ILE A 327 21.95 12.96 1.59
CA ILE A 327 21.60 11.86 2.52
C ILE A 327 22.80 10.98 2.81
N ILE A 328 23.58 10.56 1.81
CA ILE A 328 24.76 9.73 2.05
C ILE A 328 25.80 10.43 2.92
N LYS A 329 26.04 11.74 2.72
CA LYS A 329 26.91 12.51 3.61
C LYS A 329 26.41 12.50 5.06
N MET A 330 25.09 12.61 5.27
CA MET A 330 24.50 12.52 6.61
C MET A 330 24.68 11.12 7.20
N VAL A 331 24.45 10.07 6.41
CA VAL A 331 24.63 8.67 6.83
C VAL A 331 26.08 8.41 7.25
N GLU A 332 27.06 8.78 6.43
CA GLU A 332 28.49 8.62 6.75
C GLU A 332 28.88 9.35 8.02
N ALA A 333 28.34 10.56 8.24
CA ALA A 333 28.57 11.33 9.46
C ALA A 333 27.97 10.69 10.72
N VAL A 334 26.89 9.90 10.59
CA VAL A 334 26.33 9.11 11.71
C VAL A 334 27.16 7.84 11.92
N ILE A 335 27.56 7.14 10.86
CA ILE A 335 28.38 5.91 10.93
C ILE A 335 29.76 6.17 11.55
N ALA A 336 30.33 7.35 11.31
CA ALA A 336 31.66 7.71 11.82
C ALA A 336 31.69 8.05 13.33
N LYS A 337 30.54 8.08 14.02
CA LYS A 337 30.44 8.36 15.46
C LYS A 337 30.47 7.08 16.29
#